data_AF-A6JTQ8-F1
#
_entry.id   AF-A6JTQ8-F1
#
_cell.length_a   1.000
_cell.length_b   1.000
_cell.length_c   1.000
_cell.angle_alpha   90.00
_cell.angle_beta   90.00
_cell.angle_gamma   90.00
#
_symmetry.space_group_name_H-M   'P 1'
#
loop_
_entity.id
_entity.type
_entity.pdbx_description
1 polymer ?
#
loop_
_entity_poly.entity_id
_entity_poly.type
_entity_poly.pdbx_seq_one_letter_code
_entity_poly.pdbx_strand_id
1 'polypeptide(L)'
;MSTCCWCTPGGSSTIDVLKCYASSTGSSEFQTADEDLCYCLECVAEYHRARDEVPFLHEVLWELETLRLISHFEKSMKAEAEDDDELYIVDNNGEEQLFDCSGQDFENRLRVPLFEILKYPYLLLHERVSEYLGCINFTKSWSWDRRDR
;
A
#
# COMPACT_ATOMS: atom_id res chain seq x y z
N MET A 1 5.67 10.54 -19.66
CA MET A 1 5.07 10.76 -18.33
C MET A 1 3.64 10.28 -18.43
N SER A 2 3.32 9.16 -17.78
CA SER A 2 1.94 8.70 -17.64
C SER A 2 1.18 9.72 -16.78
N THR A 3 -0.02 10.07 -17.19
CA THR A 3 -0.94 10.91 -16.41
C THR A 3 -1.65 10.04 -15.39
N CYS A 4 -1.68 10.45 -14.13
CA CYS A 4 -2.35 9.70 -13.08
C CYS A 4 -3.87 9.63 -13.31
N CYS A 5 -4.46 8.46 -13.06
CA CYS A 5 -5.88 8.16 -13.25
C CYS A 5 -6.81 8.99 -12.36
N TRP A 6 -6.33 9.44 -11.19
CA TRP A 6 -7.19 10.05 -10.17
C TRP A 6 -7.08 11.58 -10.09
N CYS A 7 -5.86 12.12 -10.01
CA CYS A 7 -5.67 13.57 -9.93
C CYS A 7 -5.68 14.27 -11.29
N THR A 8 -5.49 13.53 -12.39
CA THR A 8 -5.52 14.07 -13.75
C THR A 8 -6.33 13.17 -14.71
N PRO A 9 -7.64 12.96 -14.47
CA PRO A 9 -8.47 11.98 -15.18
C PRO A 9 -8.78 12.31 -16.66
N GLY A 10 -8.00 13.19 -17.32
CA GLY A 10 -8.10 13.44 -18.76
C GLY A 10 -9.45 13.99 -19.25
N GLY A 11 -10.23 14.63 -18.36
CA GLY A 11 -11.55 15.17 -18.67
C GLY A 11 -12.73 14.30 -18.22
N SER A 12 -12.48 13.10 -17.70
CA SER A 12 -13.49 12.28 -17.02
C SER A 12 -13.69 12.75 -15.58
N SER A 13 -14.90 12.60 -15.04
CA SER A 13 -15.13 12.81 -13.60
C SER A 13 -14.44 11.71 -12.80
N THR A 14 -13.75 12.06 -11.71
CA THR A 14 -13.14 11.09 -10.79
C THR A 14 -14.18 10.08 -10.25
N ILE A 15 -15.44 10.50 -10.10
CA ILE A 15 -16.55 9.61 -9.69
C ILE A 15 -16.87 8.57 -10.75
N ASP A 16 -16.81 8.92 -12.04
CA ASP A 16 -17.09 7.98 -13.12
C ASP A 16 -15.94 6.97 -13.25
N VAL A 17 -14.69 7.43 -13.12
CA VAL A 17 -13.51 6.56 -13.01
C VAL A 17 -13.65 5.60 -11.81
N LEU A 18 -14.08 6.11 -10.65
CA LEU A 18 -14.28 5.32 -9.44
C LEU A 18 -15.37 4.24 -9.60
N LYS A 19 -16.49 4.56 -10.27
CA LYS A 19 -17.55 3.58 -10.56
C LYS A 19 -17.05 2.47 -11.48
N CYS A 20 -16.27 2.82 -12.50
CA CYS A 20 -15.65 1.84 -13.38
C CYS A 20 -14.64 0.98 -12.60
N TYR A 21 -13.77 1.61 -11.81
CA TYR A 21 -12.81 0.92 -10.93
C TYR A 21 -13.50 -0.10 -10.01
N ALA A 22 -14.58 0.30 -9.34
CA ALA A 22 -15.36 -0.57 -8.45
C ALA A 22 -16.05 -1.73 -9.19
N SER A 23 -16.38 -1.55 -10.48
CA SER A 23 -17.08 -2.55 -11.29
C SER A 23 -16.12 -3.56 -11.96
N SER A 24 -14.83 -3.24 -12.00
CA SER A 24 -13.83 -3.93 -12.83
C SER A 24 -12.91 -4.88 -12.05
N THR A 25 -13.42 -5.51 -10.98
CA THR A 25 -12.69 -6.47 -10.14
C THR A 25 -11.93 -7.49 -11.00
N GLY A 26 -10.59 -7.38 -11.02
CA GLY A 26 -9.69 -8.32 -11.68
C GLY A 26 -9.22 -7.96 -13.10
N SER A 27 -9.60 -6.81 -13.67
CA SER A 27 -9.09 -6.37 -14.98
C SER A 27 -7.71 -5.70 -14.86
N SER A 28 -6.79 -5.98 -15.80
CA SER A 28 -5.47 -5.32 -15.81
C SER A 28 -5.54 -3.82 -16.15
N GLU A 29 -6.71 -3.34 -16.57
CA GLU A 29 -6.97 -1.97 -16.98
C GLU A 29 -6.78 -0.96 -15.83
N PHE A 30 -6.91 -1.43 -14.58
CA PHE A 30 -6.80 -0.58 -13.38
C PHE A 30 -5.53 -0.82 -12.56
N GLN A 31 -4.55 -1.58 -13.06
CA GLN A 31 -3.25 -1.72 -12.38
C GLN A 31 -2.56 -0.38 -12.19
N THR A 32 -2.61 0.50 -13.20
CA THR A 32 -2.07 1.85 -13.11
C THR A 32 -2.82 2.70 -12.07
N ALA A 33 -4.13 2.48 -11.90
CA ALA A 33 -4.93 3.20 -10.91
C ALA A 33 -4.55 2.79 -9.47
N ASP A 34 -4.24 1.52 -9.23
CA ASP A 34 -3.70 1.05 -7.95
C ASP A 34 -2.30 1.62 -7.69
N GLU A 35 -1.42 1.59 -8.69
CA GLU A 35 -0.08 2.17 -8.59
C GLU A 35 -0.12 3.66 -8.25
N ASP A 36 -1.00 4.42 -8.92
CA ASP A 36 -1.18 5.84 -8.64
C ASP A 36 -1.57 6.10 -7.17
N LEU A 37 -2.41 5.25 -6.57
CA LEU A 37 -2.80 5.37 -5.16
C LEU A 37 -1.66 4.97 -4.21
N CYS A 38 -0.74 4.11 -4.63
CA CYS A 38 0.44 3.74 -3.85
C CYS A 38 1.57 4.77 -3.91
N TYR A 39 1.58 5.69 -4.88
CA TYR A 39 2.72 6.60 -5.10
C TYR A 39 2.36 8.10 -5.20
N CYS A 40 1.08 8.46 -5.27
CA CYS A 40 0.64 9.85 -5.37
C CYS A 40 -0.39 10.24 -4.30
N LEU A 41 -0.01 11.18 -3.41
CA LEU A 41 -0.90 11.69 -2.36
C LEU A 41 -2.12 12.44 -2.91
N GLU A 42 -1.97 13.13 -4.03
CA GLU A 42 -3.09 13.81 -4.68
C GLU A 42 -4.09 12.78 -5.22
N CYS A 43 -3.63 11.66 -5.78
CA CYS A 43 -4.50 10.58 -6.20
C CYS A 43 -5.31 10.01 -5.04
N VAL A 44 -4.67 9.77 -3.89
CA VAL A 44 -5.35 9.32 -2.67
C VAL A 44 -6.39 10.34 -2.21
N ALA A 45 -6.06 11.63 -2.20
CA ALA A 45 -6.99 12.68 -1.80
C ALA A 45 -8.23 12.73 -2.72
N GLU A 46 -8.00 12.67 -4.03
CA GLU A 46 -9.03 12.73 -5.05
C GLU A 46 -9.93 11.49 -5.05
N TYR A 47 -9.33 10.30 -4.88
CA TYR A 47 -10.04 9.04 -4.71
C TYR A 47 -10.99 9.07 -3.51
N HIS A 48 -10.48 9.41 -2.33
CA HIS A 48 -11.28 9.41 -1.11
C HIS A 48 -12.36 10.49 -1.11
N ARG A 49 -12.08 11.65 -1.74
CA ARG A 49 -13.09 12.67 -1.99
C ARG A 49 -14.23 12.14 -2.86
N ALA A 50 -13.91 11.47 -3.98
CA ALA A 50 -14.93 10.87 -4.85
C ALA A 50 -15.68 9.74 -4.16
N ARG A 51 -14.99 8.93 -3.35
CA ARG A 51 -15.56 7.85 -2.53
C ARG A 51 -16.62 8.37 -1.57
N ASP A 52 -16.39 9.49 -0.89
CA ASP A 52 -17.35 10.09 0.03
C ASP A 52 -18.68 10.47 -0.65
N GLU A 53 -18.65 10.74 -1.96
CA GLU A 53 -19.83 11.05 -2.77
C GLU A 53 -20.61 9.80 -3.25
N VAL A 54 -20.07 8.59 -3.09
CA VAL A 54 -20.71 7.32 -3.49
C VAL A 54 -20.80 6.29 -2.36
N PRO A 55 -21.58 6.56 -1.28
CA PRO A 55 -21.69 5.64 -0.12
C PRO A 55 -22.12 4.22 -0.48
N PHE A 56 -22.92 4.06 -1.53
CA PHE A 56 -23.40 2.74 -1.98
C PHE A 56 -22.29 1.83 -2.53
N LEU A 57 -21.08 2.36 -2.78
CA LEU A 57 -19.91 1.59 -3.21
C LEU A 57 -18.91 1.34 -2.06
N HIS A 58 -19.11 1.89 -0.86
CA HIS A 58 -18.09 1.86 0.20
C HIS A 58 -17.64 0.46 0.59
N GLU A 59 -18.52 -0.53 0.57
CA GLU A 59 -18.18 -1.92 0.88
C GLU A 59 -17.20 -2.49 -0.15
N VAL A 60 -17.54 -2.40 -1.44
CA VAL A 60 -16.69 -2.86 -2.54
C VAL A 60 -15.37 -2.07 -2.60
N LEU A 61 -15.44 -0.76 -2.40
CA LEU A 61 -14.24 0.10 -2.39
C LEU A 61 -13.33 -0.24 -1.21
N TRP A 62 -13.88 -0.54 -0.04
CA TRP A 62 -13.09 -0.94 1.12
C TRP A 62 -12.35 -2.27 0.89
N GLU A 63 -12.98 -3.23 0.23
CA GLU A 63 -12.30 -4.47 -0.19
C GLU A 63 -11.14 -4.16 -1.15
N LEU A 64 -11.35 -3.31 -2.14
CA LEU A 64 -10.30 -2.90 -3.09
C LEU A 64 -9.15 -2.14 -2.40
N GLU A 65 -9.47 -1.20 -1.52
CA GLU A 65 -8.50 -0.41 -0.75
C GLU A 65 -7.61 -1.32 0.10
N THR A 66 -8.22 -2.23 0.86
CA THR A 66 -7.50 -3.13 1.76
C THR A 66 -6.68 -4.15 1.00
N LEU A 67 -7.21 -4.74 -0.07
CA LEU A 67 -6.47 -5.65 -0.95
C LEU A 67 -5.27 -4.95 -1.60
N ARG A 68 -5.44 -3.72 -2.11
CA ARG A 68 -4.34 -2.92 -2.68
C ARG A 68 -3.24 -2.69 -1.64
N LEU A 69 -3.61 -2.22 -0.45
CA LEU A 69 -2.66 -1.94 0.63
C LEU A 69 -1.90 -3.19 1.06
N ILE A 70 -2.61 -4.30 1.28
CA ILE A 70 -2.00 -5.59 1.64
C ILE A 70 -1.02 -6.05 0.57
N SER A 71 -1.44 -6.05 -0.70
CA SER A 71 -0.58 -6.44 -1.83
C SER A 71 0.66 -5.56 -1.91
N HIS A 72 0.51 -4.25 -1.69
CA HIS A 72 1.63 -3.31 -1.70
C HIS A 72 2.59 -3.50 -0.53
N PHE A 73 2.07 -3.75 0.69
CA PHE A 73 2.90 -4.07 1.85
C PHE A 73 3.64 -5.38 1.69
N GLU A 74 2.97 -6.45 1.24
CA GLU A 74 3.59 -7.73 0.95
C GLU A 74 4.73 -7.59 -0.07
N LYS A 75 4.49 -6.88 -1.17
CA LYS A 75 5.50 -6.61 -2.20
C LYS A 75 6.67 -5.80 -1.63
N SER A 76 6.38 -4.77 -0.84
CA SER A 76 7.42 -3.90 -0.26
C SER A 76 8.29 -4.66 0.75
N MET A 77 7.72 -5.61 1.49
CA MET A 77 8.51 -6.44 2.42
C MET A 77 9.26 -7.57 1.69
N LYS A 78 8.69 -8.16 0.62
CA LYS A 78 9.37 -9.21 -0.17
C LYS A 78 10.47 -8.68 -1.08
N ALA A 79 10.32 -7.48 -1.62
CA ALA A 79 11.31 -6.90 -2.52
C ALA A 79 12.66 -6.59 -1.82
N GLU A 80 12.69 -6.57 -0.48
CA GLU A 80 13.93 -6.48 0.30
C GLU A 80 14.63 -7.84 0.47
N ALA A 81 14.03 -8.96 0.01
CA ALA A 81 14.61 -10.31 0.09
C ALA A 81 15.26 -10.80 -1.22
N GLU A 82 15.11 -10.07 -2.33
CA GLU A 82 15.61 -10.47 -3.66
C GLU A 82 16.75 -9.58 -4.19
N ASP A 83 17.08 -8.47 -3.52
CA ASP A 83 18.19 -7.57 -3.92
C ASP A 83 19.51 -7.89 -3.18
N ASP A 84 19.55 -8.94 -2.36
CA ASP A 84 20.78 -9.49 -1.78
C ASP A 84 21.05 -10.86 -2.40
N ASP A 85 21.86 -10.88 -3.47
CA ASP A 85 22.60 -12.05 -3.91
C ASP A 85 23.60 -12.49 -2.80
N GLU A 86 23.13 -12.88 -1.61
CA GLU A 86 23.96 -13.61 -0.64
C GLU A 86 23.14 -14.44 0.37
N LEU A 87 23.20 -15.77 0.15
CA LEU A 87 23.10 -16.85 1.13
C LEU A 87 21.75 -17.13 1.80
N TYR A 88 21.08 -18.17 1.27
CA TYR A 88 20.21 -19.03 2.09
C TYR A 88 21.00 -19.59 3.28
N ILE A 89 20.71 -19.11 4.48
CA ILE A 89 20.94 -19.90 5.69
C ILE A 89 19.69 -20.76 5.91
N VAL A 90 19.80 -22.04 5.57
CA VAL A 90 18.91 -23.06 6.11
C VAL A 90 19.29 -23.22 7.57
N ASP A 91 18.49 -22.68 8.49
CA ASP A 91 18.51 -23.12 9.87
C ASP A 91 17.31 -24.05 10.15
N ASN A 92 17.61 -25.09 10.90
CA ASN A 92 16.69 -26.14 11.31
C ASN A 92 16.13 -25.84 12.71
N ASN A 93 15.92 -24.56 13.06
CA ASN A 93 15.73 -24.19 14.45
C ASN A 93 14.84 -22.95 14.68
N GLY A 94 13.71 -22.85 13.98
CA GLY A 94 12.50 -22.21 14.51
C GLY A 94 12.58 -20.72 14.88
N GLU A 95 13.37 -19.92 14.17
CA GLU A 95 13.33 -18.45 14.28
C GLU A 95 12.69 -17.82 13.04
N GLU A 96 11.76 -16.88 13.27
CA GLU A 96 11.02 -16.13 12.26
C GLU A 96 11.99 -15.34 11.36
N GLN A 97 11.84 -15.45 10.03
CA GLN A 97 12.63 -14.69 9.06
C GLN A 97 12.55 -13.18 9.33
N LEU A 98 13.67 -12.60 9.74
CA LEU A 98 13.82 -11.18 10.00
C LEU A 98 13.99 -10.44 8.66
N PHE A 99 13.01 -9.62 8.30
CA PHE A 99 13.10 -8.70 7.15
C PHE A 99 13.90 -7.45 7.57
N ASP A 100 15.07 -7.23 6.96
CA ASP A 100 15.89 -6.05 7.23
C ASP A 100 15.35 -4.85 6.42
N CYS A 101 14.31 -4.20 6.94
CA CYS A 101 13.57 -3.12 6.27
C CYS A 101 14.31 -1.75 6.26
N SER A 102 15.61 -1.72 5.94
CA SER A 102 16.44 -0.52 6.13
C SER A 102 16.73 0.33 4.87
N GLY A 103 16.18 -0.03 3.70
CA GLY A 103 16.36 0.72 2.45
C GLY A 103 15.62 2.06 2.38
N GLN A 104 16.25 3.09 1.79
CA GLN A 104 15.56 4.35 1.42
C GLN A 104 14.38 4.11 0.46
N ASP A 105 14.47 3.07 -0.36
CA ASP A 105 13.41 2.68 -1.29
C ASP A 105 12.19 2.09 -0.56
N PHE A 106 12.40 1.39 0.56
CA PHE A 106 11.31 0.92 1.42
C PHE A 106 10.51 2.10 1.99
N GLU A 107 11.19 3.10 2.56
CA GLU A 107 10.51 4.29 3.10
C GLU A 107 9.75 5.07 2.03
N ASN A 108 10.33 5.18 0.83
CA ASN A 108 9.70 5.85 -0.30
C ASN A 108 8.45 5.09 -0.79
N ARG A 109 8.50 3.76 -0.85
CA ARG A 109 7.37 2.89 -1.25
C ARG A 109 6.23 2.92 -0.24
N LEU A 110 6.53 3.09 1.05
CA LEU A 110 5.53 3.06 2.12
C LEU A 110 4.95 4.43 2.46
N ARG A 111 5.61 5.52 2.05
CA ARG A 111 5.21 6.88 2.41
C ARG A 111 3.72 7.14 2.16
N VAL A 112 3.26 6.94 0.92
CA VAL A 112 1.87 7.26 0.55
C VAL A 112 0.86 6.32 1.24
N PRO A 113 1.03 4.98 1.23
CA PRO A 113 0.18 4.07 1.98
C PRO A 113 0.05 4.40 3.48
N LEU A 114 1.15 4.75 4.14
CA LEU A 114 1.12 5.12 5.57
C LEU A 114 0.37 6.43 5.79
N PHE A 115 0.60 7.44 4.94
CA PHE A 115 -0.15 8.69 5.01
C PHE A 115 -1.65 8.50 4.75
N GLU A 116 -2.00 7.61 3.84
CA GLU A 116 -3.40 7.25 3.58
C GLU A 116 -4.05 6.67 4.83
N ILE A 117 -3.44 5.67 5.47
CA ILE A 117 -3.99 5.06 6.70
C ILE A 117 -4.12 6.08 7.83
N LEU A 118 -3.12 6.95 8.01
CA LEU A 118 -3.17 8.01 9.03
C LEU A 118 -4.31 9.00 8.80
N LYS A 119 -4.63 9.30 7.53
CA LYS A 119 -5.72 10.21 7.18
C LYS A 119 -7.08 9.51 7.21
N TYR A 120 -7.14 8.22 6.91
CA TYR A 120 -8.35 7.42 6.77
C TYR A 120 -8.28 6.17 7.68
N PRO A 121 -8.43 6.35 9.01
CA PRO A 121 -8.15 5.31 9.99
C PRO A 121 -9.12 4.12 9.93
N TYR A 122 -10.23 4.22 9.21
CA TYR A 122 -11.16 3.10 9.00
C TYR A 122 -10.49 1.92 8.26
N LEU A 123 -9.39 2.16 7.53
CA LEU A 123 -8.60 1.11 6.87
C LEU A 123 -8.00 0.11 7.87
N LEU A 124 -7.76 0.55 9.12
CA LEU A 124 -7.26 -0.31 10.21
C LEU A 124 -8.32 -1.28 10.74
N LEU A 125 -9.59 -1.16 10.33
CA LEU A 125 -10.61 -2.15 10.66
C LEU A 125 -10.35 -3.50 9.96
N HIS A 126 -9.49 -3.52 8.93
CA HIS A 126 -9.04 -4.77 8.32
C HIS A 126 -7.82 -5.31 9.09
N GLU A 127 -7.95 -6.51 9.67
CA GLU A 127 -6.95 -7.15 10.53
C GLU A 127 -5.55 -7.17 9.89
N ARG A 128 -5.44 -7.68 8.65
CA ARG A 128 -4.15 -7.75 7.95
C ARG A 128 -3.49 -6.39 7.70
N VAL A 129 -4.26 -5.33 7.46
CA VAL A 129 -3.69 -3.97 7.27
C VAL A 129 -3.08 -3.50 8.59
N SER A 130 -3.76 -3.75 9.70
CA SER A 130 -3.28 -3.45 11.05
C SER A 130 -2.04 -4.27 11.42
N GLU A 131 -2.00 -5.55 11.07
CA GLU A 131 -0.82 -6.41 11.27
C GLU A 131 0.41 -5.87 10.55
N TYR A 132 0.30 -5.56 9.24
CA TYR A 132 1.43 -5.00 8.49
C TYR A 132 1.92 -3.67 9.07
N LEU A 133 1.01 -2.79 9.51
CA LEU A 133 1.38 -1.53 10.15
C LEU A 133 2.10 -1.76 11.49
N GLY A 134 1.69 -2.78 12.25
CA GLY A 134 2.39 -3.23 13.45
C GLY A 134 3.80 -3.72 13.16
N CYS A 135 3.97 -4.58 12.15
CA CYS A 135 5.27 -5.10 11.72
C CYS A 135 6.22 -3.98 11.28
N ILE A 136 5.73 -3.01 10.48
CA ILE A 136 6.54 -1.87 10.02
C ILE A 136 7.02 -1.00 11.19
N ASN A 137 6.19 -0.79 12.21
CA ASN A 137 6.59 -0.03 13.40
C ASN A 137 7.63 -0.79 14.25
N PHE A 138 7.50 -2.11 14.35
CA PHE A 138 8.44 -2.95 15.11
C PHE A 138 9.82 -3.01 14.44
N THR A 139 9.89 -3.18 13.13
CA THR A 139 11.17 -3.21 12.39
C THR A 139 11.92 -1.88 12.51
N LYS A 140 11.22 -0.74 12.45
CA LYS A 140 11.83 0.57 12.69
C LYS A 140 12.35 0.69 14.12
N SER A 141 11.57 0.30 15.14
CA SER A 141 12.04 0.37 16.53
C SER A 141 13.30 -0.48 16.77
N TRP A 142 13.42 -1.64 16.10
CA TRP A 142 14.60 -2.50 16.16
C TRP A 142 15.82 -1.94 15.42
N SER A 143 15.62 -1.33 14.24
CA SER A 143 16.71 -0.71 13.45
C SER A 143 17.38 0.46 14.18
N TRP A 144 16.59 1.26 14.91
CA TRP A 144 17.12 2.35 15.74
C TRP A 144 17.96 1.83 16.92
N ASP A 145 17.51 0.77 17.59
CA ASP A 145 18.20 0.20 18.76
C ASP A 145 19.54 -0.51 18.41
N ARG A 146 19.73 -0.86 17.13
CA ARG A 146 20.98 -1.44 16.61
C ARG A 146 21.99 -0.38 16.13
N ARG A 147 21.57 0.85 15.85
CA ARG A 147 22.44 1.94 15.39
C ARG A 147 23.17 2.66 16.53
N ASP A 148 22.67 2.51 17.76
CA ASP A 148 23.21 3.13 18.98
C ASP A 148 24.06 2.16 19.85
N ARG A 149 24.51 1.02 19.29
CA ARG A 149 25.33 0.02 19.99
C ARG A 149 26.71 -0.19 19.37
#